data_AF-A0A3A5I9L5-F1
#
_entry.id   AF-A0A3A5I9L5-F1
#
_cell.length_a   1.000
_cell.length_b   1.000
_cell.length_c   1.000
_cell.angle_alpha   90.00
_cell.angle_beta   90.00
_cell.angle_gamma   90.00
#
_symmetry.space_group_name_H-M   'P 1'
#
loop_
_entity.id
_entity.type
_entity.pdbx_description
1 polymer ?
#
loop_
_entity_poly.entity_id
_entity_poly.type
_entity_poly.pdbx_seq_one_letter_code
_entity_poly.pdbx_strand_id
1 'polypeptide(L)'
;MEENEELRKSIQRFYDLLKKHPDNTDAAHDFVAYLWSFLKIRSKVPLPAAEIMTLLKNYKPNVFDALKKMAEKNLMLNILTELPANNESAEERLDEFLNV
;
A
#
# COMPACT_ATOMS: atom_id res chain seq x y z
N MET A 1 22.67 3.20 -2.41
CA MET A 1 21.90 4.42 -2.10
C MET A 1 20.56 4.40 -2.84
N GLU A 2 20.50 3.88 -4.07
CA GLU A 2 19.28 3.82 -4.91
C GLU A 2 18.10 3.02 -4.35
N GLU A 3 18.32 1.88 -3.67
CA GLU A 3 17.24 1.00 -3.17
C GLU A 3 16.30 1.68 -2.15
N ASN A 4 16.86 2.49 -1.24
CA ASN A 4 16.04 3.27 -0.29
C ASN A 4 15.29 4.41 -1.00
N GLU A 5 15.87 4.97 -2.06
CA GLU A 5 15.23 6.03 -2.83
C GLU A 5 14.03 5.51 -3.63
N GLU A 6 14.13 4.31 -4.19
CA GLU A 6 13.01 3.64 -4.88
C GLU A 6 11.85 3.36 -3.92
N LEU A 7 12.14 2.81 -2.73
CA LEU A 7 11.14 2.59 -1.70
C LEU A 7 10.47 3.91 -1.27
N ARG A 8 11.27 4.95 -1.00
CA ARG A 8 10.76 6.28 -0.62
C ARG A 8 9.84 6.86 -1.69
N LYS A 9 10.24 6.81 -2.96
CA LYS A 9 9.40 7.26 -4.10
C LYS A 9 8.11 6.46 -4.20
N SER A 10 8.15 5.16 -3.94
CA SER A 10 6.94 4.33 -3.94
C SER A 10 5.99 4.67 -2.79
N ILE A 11 6.50 4.98 -1.61
CA ILE A 11 5.67 5.41 -0.48
C ILE A 11 5.07 6.79 -0.78
N GLN A 12 5.83 7.73 -1.35
CA GLN A 12 5.28 9.01 -1.80
C GLN A 12 4.15 8.82 -2.83
N ARG A 13 4.36 7.94 -3.82
CA ARG A 13 3.35 7.61 -4.83
C ARG A 13 2.07 7.03 -4.21
N PHE A 14 2.18 6.27 -3.12
CA PHE A 14 1.02 5.77 -2.40
C PHE A 14 0.19 6.91 -1.80
N TYR A 15 0.82 7.85 -1.11
CA TYR A 15 0.13 9.04 -0.59
C TYR A 15 -0.50 9.87 -1.70
N ASP A 16 0.17 9.98 -2.85
CA ASP A 16 -0.39 10.68 -4.02
C ASP A 16 -1.63 9.95 -4.56
N LEU A 17 -1.63 8.62 -4.60
CA LEU A 17 -2.81 7.83 -4.98
C LEU A 17 -3.96 8.00 -3.99
N LEU A 18 -3.68 8.00 -2.68
CA LEU A 18 -4.67 8.26 -1.63
C LEU A 18 -5.31 9.64 -1.78
N LYS A 19 -4.53 10.66 -2.15
CA LYS A 19 -5.03 12.03 -2.37
C LYS A 19 -5.80 12.16 -3.69
N LYS A 20 -5.30 11.55 -4.76
CA LYS A 20 -5.83 11.72 -6.12
C LYS A 20 -7.15 10.98 -6.33
N HIS A 21 -7.28 9.76 -5.84
CA HIS A 21 -8.43 8.92 -6.13
C HIS A 21 -9.47 8.99 -5.00
N PRO A 22 -10.77 9.16 -5.30
CA PRO A 22 -11.83 9.05 -4.31
C PRO A 22 -11.93 7.60 -3.77
N ASP A 23 -12.58 7.43 -2.62
CA ASP A 23 -12.84 6.09 -2.08
C ASP A 23 -14.02 5.42 -2.79
N ASN A 24 -13.78 4.93 -4.01
CA ASN A 24 -14.75 4.17 -4.78
C ASN A 24 -14.10 2.93 -5.39
N THR A 25 -14.93 1.96 -5.78
CA THR A 25 -14.45 0.67 -6.30
C THR A 25 -13.69 0.79 -7.61
N ASP A 26 -13.97 1.82 -8.41
CA ASP A 26 -13.33 2.04 -9.71
C ASP A 26 -11.83 2.33 -9.57
N ALA A 27 -11.42 2.96 -8.46
CA ALA A 27 -10.02 3.22 -8.16
C ALA A 27 -9.22 1.95 -7.79
N ALA A 28 -9.86 0.82 -7.51
CA ALA A 28 -9.18 -0.40 -7.04
C ALA A 28 -8.09 -0.88 -8.02
N HIS A 29 -8.31 -0.75 -9.32
CA HIS A 29 -7.32 -1.14 -10.33
C HIS A 29 -6.02 -0.32 -10.23
N ASP A 30 -6.09 0.97 -9.92
CA ASP A 30 -4.91 1.82 -9.73
C ASP A 30 -4.09 1.37 -8.52
N PHE A 31 -4.78 1.01 -7.42
CA PHE A 31 -4.13 0.47 -6.22
C PHE A 31 -3.55 -0.93 -6.46
N VAL A 32 -4.18 -1.79 -7.27
CA VAL A 32 -3.59 -3.07 -7.67
C VAL A 32 -2.29 -2.85 -8.43
N ALA A 33 -2.30 -1.96 -9.43
CA ALA A 33 -1.12 -1.64 -10.22
C ALA A 33 0.03 -1.10 -9.34
N TYR A 34 -0.32 -0.26 -8.36
CA TYR A 34 0.62 0.19 -7.34
C TYR A 34 1.22 -0.97 -6.53
N LEU A 35 0.38 -1.83 -5.93
CA LEU A 35 0.83 -2.94 -5.08
C LEU A 35 1.77 -3.90 -5.83
N TRP A 36 1.47 -4.19 -7.10
CA TRP A 36 2.36 -4.96 -7.96
C TRP A 36 3.72 -4.32 -8.17
N SER A 37 3.78 -3.00 -8.35
CA SER A 37 5.04 -2.29 -8.48
C SER A 37 5.81 -2.22 -7.16
N PHE A 38 5.09 -2.01 -6.06
CA PHE A 38 5.66 -1.93 -4.71
C PHE A 38 6.37 -3.23 -4.30
N LEU A 39 5.75 -4.39 -4.55
CA LEU A 39 6.32 -5.68 -4.22
C LEU A 39 7.57 -6.07 -5.02
N LYS A 40 7.85 -5.36 -6.12
CA LYS A 40 9.05 -5.58 -6.95
C LYS A 40 10.26 -4.78 -6.46
N ILE A 41 10.06 -3.83 -5.55
CA ILE A 41 11.12 -2.95 -5.05
C ILE A 41 12.16 -3.79 -4.32
N ARG A 42 13.42 -3.61 -4.70
CA ARG A 42 14.54 -4.19 -3.97
C ARG A 42 14.86 -3.26 -2.82
N SER A 43 14.62 -3.73 -1.60
CA SER A 43 14.87 -2.97 -0.39
C SER A 43 15.79 -3.74 0.55
N LYS A 44 16.67 -3.02 1.25
CA LYS A 44 17.53 -3.58 2.30
C LYS A 44 16.76 -3.92 3.57
N VAL A 45 15.61 -3.28 3.73
CA VAL A 45 14.70 -3.47 4.87
C VAL A 45 13.38 -4.05 4.38
N PRO A 46 12.64 -4.78 5.23
CA PRO A 46 11.34 -5.32 4.86
C PRO A 46 10.41 -4.22 4.32
N LEU A 47 9.66 -4.54 3.26
CA LEU A 47 8.67 -3.64 2.71
C LEU A 47 7.55 -3.40 3.72
N PRO A 48 7.12 -2.15 3.97
CA PRO A 48 6.05 -1.82 4.91
C PRO A 48 4.65 -2.12 4.32
N ALA A 49 4.44 -3.37 3.88
CA ALA A 49 3.19 -3.79 3.24
C ALA A 49 2.01 -3.76 4.22
N ALA A 50 2.23 -4.11 5.48
CA ALA A 50 1.17 -4.10 6.50
C ALA A 50 0.69 -2.67 6.75
N GLU A 51 1.61 -1.71 6.81
CA GLU A 51 1.33 -0.29 7.02
C GLU A 51 0.57 0.30 5.83
N ILE A 52 0.99 -0.01 4.59
CA ILE A 52 0.27 0.40 3.37
C ILE A 52 -1.17 -0.13 3.38
N MET A 53 -1.35 -1.43 3.69
CA MET A 53 -2.69 -2.03 3.71
C MET A 53 -3.55 -1.47 4.85
N THR A 54 -2.93 -1.16 5.99
CA THR A 54 -3.59 -0.50 7.13
C THR A 54 -4.11 0.87 6.73
N LEU A 55 -3.25 1.73 6.16
CA LEU A 55 -3.67 3.06 5.72
C LEU A 55 -4.69 2.99 4.59
N LEU A 56 -4.54 2.05 3.66
CA LEU A 56 -5.52 1.87 2.59
C LEU A 56 -6.90 1.51 3.14
N LYS A 57 -6.97 0.61 4.12
CA LYS A 57 -8.22 0.25 4.80
C LYS A 57 -8.85 1.44 5.53
N ASN A 58 -8.03 2.28 6.17
CA ASN A 58 -8.52 3.41 6.96
C ASN A 58 -8.99 4.58 6.08
N TYR A 59 -8.20 4.94 5.06
CA TYR A 59 -8.47 6.09 4.21
C TYR A 59 -9.35 5.78 2.99
N LYS A 60 -9.34 4.52 2.52
CA LYS A 60 -10.09 4.05 1.34
C LYS A 60 -10.77 2.69 1.60
N PRO A 61 -11.69 2.60 2.58
CA PRO A 61 -12.34 1.34 2.92
C PRO A 61 -13.08 0.69 1.74
N ASN A 62 -13.76 1.45 0.88
CA ASN A 62 -14.46 0.89 -0.29
C ASN A 62 -13.48 0.31 -1.31
N VAL A 63 -12.34 0.97 -1.52
CA VAL A 63 -11.24 0.43 -2.34
C VAL A 63 -10.70 -0.85 -1.72
N PHE A 64 -10.42 -0.85 -0.42
CA PHE A 64 -9.89 -2.02 0.28
C PHE A 64 -10.85 -3.22 0.19
N ASP A 65 -12.15 -3.00 0.35
CA ASP A 65 -13.16 -4.04 0.19
C ASP A 65 -13.24 -4.55 -1.25
N ALA A 66 -13.08 -3.68 -2.25
CA ALA A 66 -12.95 -4.11 -3.64
C ALA A 66 -11.71 -4.98 -3.86
N LEU A 67 -10.56 -4.62 -3.28
CA LEU A 67 -9.34 -5.44 -3.33
C LEU A 67 -9.55 -6.82 -2.69
N LYS A 68 -10.28 -6.89 -1.57
CA LYS A 68 -10.65 -8.16 -0.93
C LYS A 68 -11.50 -9.05 -1.83
N LYS A 69 -12.46 -8.49 -2.57
CA LYS A 69 -13.23 -9.26 -3.56
C LYS A 69 -12.34 -9.76 -4.70
N MET A 70 -11.40 -8.93 -5.16
CA MET A 70 -10.44 -9.32 -6.19
C MET A 70 -9.46 -10.39 -5.70
N ALA A 71 -9.17 -10.45 -4.40
CA ALA A 71 -8.27 -11.41 -3.78
C ALA A 71 -8.73 -12.87 -3.90
N GLU A 72 -10.03 -13.12 -4.06
CA GLU A 72 -10.57 -14.47 -4.31
C GLU A 72 -9.92 -15.16 -5.52
N LYS A 73 -9.45 -14.37 -6.49
CA LYS A 73 -8.80 -14.86 -7.72
C LYS A 73 -7.35 -14.40 -7.84
N ASN A 74 -6.81 -13.71 -6.85
CA ASN A 74 -5.48 -13.11 -6.90
C ASN A 74 -4.73 -13.36 -5.60
N LEU A 75 -3.77 -14.29 -5.64
CA LEU A 75 -2.98 -14.70 -4.48
C LEU A 75 -2.20 -13.55 -3.83
N MET A 76 -1.68 -12.61 -4.63
CA MET A 76 -0.97 -11.44 -4.10
C MET A 76 -1.91 -10.59 -3.25
N LEU A 77 -3.11 -10.29 -3.75
CA LEU A 77 -4.10 -9.51 -2.99
C LEU A 77 -4.63 -10.27 -1.79
N ASN A 78 -4.76 -11.60 -1.90
CA ASN A 78 -5.16 -12.46 -0.78
C ASN A 78 -4.19 -12.29 0.40
N ILE A 79 -2.88 -12.48 0.15
CA ILE A 79 -1.86 -12.29 1.18
C ILE A 79 -1.86 -10.86 1.73
N LEU A 80 -1.91 -9.85 0.86
CA LEU A 80 -1.84 -8.45 1.29
C LEU A 80 -3.04 -8.01 2.12
N THR A 81 -4.26 -8.40 1.73
CA THR A 81 -5.49 -7.98 2.41
C THR A 81 -5.74 -8.71 3.73
N GLU A 82 -4.99 -9.79 4.00
CA GLU A 82 -4.98 -10.53 5.26
C GLU A 82 -3.88 -10.07 6.23
N LEU A 83 -3.00 -9.15 5.83
CA LEU A 83 -1.96 -8.63 6.71
C LEU A 83 -2.58 -7.99 7.97
N PRO A 84 -1.97 -8.22 9.16
CA PRO A 84 -2.48 -7.66 10.41
C PRO A 84 -2.43 -6.14 10.34
N ALA A 85 -3.57 -5.49 10.56
CA ALA A 85 -3.65 -4.04 10.61
C ALA A 85 -3.16 -3.52 11.97
N ASN A 86 -2.22 -2.57 11.95
CA ASN A 86 -1.75 -1.88 13.16
C ASN A 86 -1.93 -0.37 13.00
N ASN A 87 -3.09 0.13 13.42
CA ASN A 87 -3.54 1.49 13.14
C ASN A 87 -2.71 2.58 13.85
N GLU A 88 -2.19 2.31 15.05
CA GLU A 88 -1.58 3.36 15.88
C GLU A 88 -0.17 3.77 15.41
N SER A 89 0.47 2.98 14.55
CA SER A 89 1.86 3.23 14.13
C SER A 89 2.09 3.15 12.62
N ALA A 90 1.05 2.86 11.82
CA ALA A 90 1.24 2.66 10.38
C ALA A 90 1.70 3.94 9.66
N GLU A 91 1.14 5.09 10.01
CA GLU A 91 1.51 6.37 9.39
C GLU A 91 2.90 6.83 9.82
N GLU A 92 3.18 6.80 11.13
CA GLU A 92 4.50 7.13 11.69
C GLU A 92 5.61 6.28 11.07
N ARG A 93 5.35 4.98 10.89
CA ARG A 93 6.32 4.06 10.30
C ARG A 93 6.56 4.33 8.82
N LEU A 94 5.55 4.75 8.05
CA LEU A 94 5.75 5.16 6.66
C LEU A 94 6.51 6.49 6.58
N ASP A 95 6.26 7.41 7.50
CA ASP A 95 6.97 8.69 7.59
C ASP A 95 8.46 8.52 7.90
N GLU A 96 8.85 7.49 8.65
CA GLU A 96 10.26 7.14 8.84
C GLU A 96 10.96 6.90 7.50
N PHE A 97 10.33 6.26 6.52
CA PHE A 97 10.94 6.05 5.21
C PHE A 97 11.02 7.33 4.36
N LEU A 98 10.18 8.33 4.64
CA LEU A 98 10.15 9.61 3.93
C LEU A 98 11.20 10.59 4.45
N ASN A 99 11.51 10.53 5.75
CA ASN A 99 12.43 11.43 6.43
C ASN A 99 13.89 10.94 6.49
N VAL A 100 14.18 9.79 5.88
CA VAL A 100 15.54 9.23 5.71
C VAL A 100 16.27 9.85 4.51
#